data_AF-A0A1Z3MKQ7-F1
#
_entry.id   AF-A0A1Z3MKQ7-F1
#
_cell.length_a   1.000
_cell.length_b   1.000
_cell.length_c   1.000
_cell.angle_alpha   90.00
_cell.angle_beta   90.00
_cell.angle_gamma   90.00
#
_symmetry.space_group_name_H-M   'P 1'
#
loop_
_entity.id
_entity.type
_entity.pdbx_description
1 polymer ?
#
loop_
_entity_poly.entity_id
_entity_poly.type
_entity_poly.pdbx_seq_one_letter_code
_entity_poly.pdbx_strand_id
1 'polypeptide(L)' 'MVGEVRILVTFQRSQERLKEVLEMPEQDSTRVIRSLKENGWHVSGKLKQAYPQLEKQELAERVVEAVRSAFEK' A
#
# COMPACT_ATOMS: atom_id res chain seq x y z
N MET A 1 5.78 24.25 -9.30
CA MET A 1 5.63 23.34 -8.15
C MET A 1 4.15 22.95 -8.03
N VAL A 2 3.68 21.95 -8.78
CA VAL A 2 2.29 21.42 -8.68
C VAL A 2 2.30 19.87 -8.58
N GLY A 3 3.47 19.23 -8.71
CA GLY A 3 3.61 17.78 -8.63
C GLY A 3 3.66 17.22 -7.19
N GLU A 4 4.12 17.99 -6.21
CA GLU A 4 4.38 17.49 -4.85
C GLU A 4 3.11 17.31 -4.01
N VAL A 5 2.09 18.16 -4.21
CA VAL A 5 0.83 18.10 -3.44
C VAL A 5 0.00 16.87 -3.81
N ARG A 6 0.04 16.44 -5.08
CA ARG A 6 -0.70 15.25 -5.55
C ARG A 6 -0.20 13.96 -4.88
N ILE A 7 1.11 13.86 -4.62
CA ILE A 7 1.70 12.65 -4.04
C ILE A 7 1.21 12.44 -2.62
N LEU A 8 1.18 13.49 -1.79
CA LEU A 8 0.70 13.41 -0.40
C LEU A 8 -0.77 13.04 -0.31
N VAL A 9 -1.63 13.66 -1.11
CA VAL A 9 -3.08 13.36 -1.12
C VAL A 9 -3.34 11.92 -1.56
N THR A 10 -2.64 11.45 -2.59
CA THR A 10 -2.72 10.06 -3.04
C THR A 10 -2.22 9.08 -1.98
N PHE A 11 -1.14 9.44 -1.26
CA PHE A 11 -0.62 8.63 -0.16
C PHE A 11 -1.62 8.48 0.97
N GLN A 12 -2.20 9.60 1.42
CA GLN A 12 -3.21 9.59 2.48
C GLN A 12 -4.41 8.73 2.08
N ARG A 13 -4.88 8.87 0.84
CA ARG A 13 -5.99 8.05 0.31
C ARG A 13 -5.65 6.56 0.25
N SER A 14 -4.40 6.22 -0.07
CA SER A 14 -3.91 4.84 -0.06
C SER A 14 -3.91 4.27 1.35
N GLN A 15 -3.51 5.06 2.35
CA GLN A 15 -3.54 4.64 3.75
C GLN A 15 -4.97 4.38 4.24
N GLU A 16 -5.91 5.26 3.90
CA GLU A 16 -7.32 5.08 4.27
C GLU A 16 -7.91 3.81 3.66
N ARG A 17 -7.65 3.56 2.37
CA ARG A 17 -8.11 2.32 1.70
C ARG A 17 -7.42 1.07 2.23
N LEU A 18 -6.15 1.18 2.60
CA LEU A 18 -5.41 0.05 3.18
C LEU A 18 -6.02 -0.35 4.53
N LYS A 19 -6.44 0.61 5.36
CA LYS A 19 -7.15 0.34 6.62
C LYS A 19 -8.45 -0.45 6.43
N GLU A 20 -9.17 -0.24 5.33
CA GLU A 20 -10.39 -1.00 5.02
C GLU A 20 -10.13 -2.48 4.69
N VAL A 21 -8.91 -2.81 4.26
CA VAL A 21 -8.50 -4.18 3.91
C VAL A 21 -7.74 -4.83 5.06
N LEU A 22 -6.94 -4.06 5.78
CA LEU A 22 -5.99 -4.54 6.76
C LEU A 22 -5.71 -3.48 7.82
N GLU A 23 -6.21 -3.73 9.03
CA GLU A 23 -5.92 -2.87 10.18
C GLU A 23 -4.45 -2.99 10.56
N MET A 24 -3.70 -1.90 10.37
CA MET A 24 -2.30 -1.82 10.75
C MET A 24 -1.92 -0.39 11.16
N PRO A 25 -0.83 -0.21 11.91
CA PRO A 25 -0.33 1.11 12.26
C PRO A 25 -0.06 1.96 11.01
N GLU A 26 -0.17 3.27 11.15
CA GLU A 26 0.09 4.20 10.03
C GLU A 26 1.53 4.08 9.49
N GLN A 27 2.49 3.78 10.38
CA GLN A 27 3.89 3.58 10.00
C GLN A 27 4.07 2.34 9.12
N ASP A 28 3.40 1.23 9.45
CA ASP A 28 3.40 0.01 8.65
C ASP A 28 2.70 0.22 7.32
N SER A 29 1.54 0.89 7.32
CA SER A 29 0.82 1.28 6.10
C SER A 29 1.71 2.05 5.14
N THR A 30 2.45 3.04 5.67
CA THR A 30 3.39 3.85 4.88
C THR A 30 4.48 3.00 4.25
N ARG A 31 5.02 2.04 5.02
CA ARG A 31 6.08 1.14 4.56
C ARG A 31 5.58 0.19 3.47
N VAL A 32 4.39 -0.38 3.65
CA VAL A 32 3.72 -1.23 2.65
C VAL A 32 3.53 -0.45 1.35
N ILE A 33 2.92 0.73 1.40
CA ILE A 33 2.64 1.55 0.21
C ILE A 33 3.94 1.90 -0.55
N ARG A 34 5.00 2.32 0.16
CA ARG A 34 6.30 2.59 -0.48
C ARG A 34 6.88 1.34 -1.13
N SER A 35 6.92 0.23 -0.40
CA SER A 35 7.46 -1.03 -0.91
C SER A 35 6.69 -1.49 -2.15
N LEU A 36 5.36 -1.42 -2.15
CA LEU A 36 4.53 -1.76 -3.32
C LEU A 36 4.82 -0.86 -4.51
N LYS A 37 4.89 0.45 -4.29
CA LYS A 37 5.19 1.42 -5.35
C LYS A 37 6.59 1.18 -5.95
N GLU A 38 7.59 0.92 -5.11
CA GLU A 38 8.97 0.66 -5.54
C GLU A 38 9.15 -0.71 -6.21
N ASN A 39 8.33 -1.70 -5.84
CA ASN A 39 8.35 -3.06 -6.43
C ASN A 39 7.35 -3.23 -7.58
N GLY A 40 6.81 -2.14 -8.13
CA GLY A 40 5.91 -2.21 -9.29
C GLY A 40 4.56 -2.89 -9.00
N TRP A 41 3.95 -2.58 -7.85
CA TRP A 41 2.70 -3.16 -7.37
C TRP A 41 2.78 -4.64 -7.01
N HIS A 42 3.94 -5.09 -6.52
CA HIS A 42 4.15 -6.46 -6.08
C HIS A 42 4.56 -6.54 -4.61
N VAL A 43 3.98 -7.50 -3.86
CA VAL A 43 4.36 -7.76 -2.47
C VAL A 43 5.69 -8.53 -2.46
N SER A 44 6.78 -7.86 -2.12
CA SER A 44 8.11 -8.48 -2.01
C SER A 44 8.15 -9.54 -0.91
N GLY A 45 9.05 -10.53 -1.04
CA GLY A 45 9.28 -11.53 0.01
C GLY A 45 9.62 -10.92 1.37
N LYS A 46 10.39 -9.82 1.40
CA LYS A 46 10.68 -9.06 2.64
C LYS A 46 9.42 -8.50 3.30
N LEU A 47 8.45 -8.05 2.48
CA LEU A 47 7.19 -7.51 2.96
C LEU A 47 6.31 -8.63 3.54
N LYS A 48 6.30 -9.80 2.89
CA LYS A 48 5.64 -11.01 3.42
C LYS A 48 6.26 -11.50 4.73
N GLN A 49 7.58 -11.45 4.86
CA GLN A 49 8.25 -11.81 6.12
C GLN A 49 7.92 -10.83 7.26
N ALA A 50 7.81 -9.54 6.97
CA ALA A 50 7.42 -8.52 7.95
C ALA A 50 5.92 -8.60 8.29
N TYR A 51 5.09 -8.97 7.31
CA TYR A 51 3.64 -9.06 7.43
C TYR A 51 3.17 -10.41 6.88
N PRO A 52 3.20 -11.50 7.68
CA PRO A 52 2.83 -12.84 7.23
C PRO A 52 1.37 -12.93 6.74
N GLN A 53 0.51 -12.01 7.17
CA GLN A 53 -0.83 -11.83 6.61
C GLN A 53 -0.83 -11.60 5.09
N LEU A 54 0.19 -10.94 4.54
CA LEU A 54 0.37 -10.73 3.10
C LEU A 54 0.92 -11.96 2.36
N GLU A 55 1.17 -13.09 3.04
CA GLU A 55 1.41 -14.37 2.37
C GLU A 55 0.14 -14.94 1.76
N LYS A 56 -1.02 -14.60 2.33
CA LYS A 56 -2.32 -14.93 1.74
C LYS A 56 -2.46 -14.16 0.44
N GLN A 57 -2.49 -14.88 -0.68
CA GLN A 57 -2.55 -14.30 -2.02
C GLN A 57 -3.76 -13.36 -2.16
N GLU A 58 -4.93 -13.77 -1.67
CA GLU A 58 -6.15 -12.95 -1.67
C GLU A 58 -5.97 -11.62 -0.90
N LEU A 59 -5.27 -11.63 0.24
CA LEU A 59 -5.04 -10.41 1.01
C LEU A 59 -4.00 -9.52 0.33
N ALA A 60 -2.92 -10.12 -0.20
CA ALA A 60 -1.89 -9.42 -0.94
C ALA A 60 -2.46 -8.69 -2.15
N GLU A 61 -3.31 -9.37 -2.93
CA GLU A 61 -3.99 -8.78 -4.09
C GLU A 61 -4.91 -7.65 -3.66
N ARG A 62 -5.78 -7.86 -2.66
CA ARG A 62 -6.66 -6.80 -2.14
C ARG A 62 -5.90 -5.58 -1.64
N VAL A 63 -4.77 -5.78 -0.98
CA VAL A 63 -3.89 -4.69 -0.50
C VAL A 63 -3.28 -3.95 -1.68
N VAL A 64 -2.75 -4.66 -2.68
CA VAL A 64 -2.21 -4.07 -3.90
C VAL A 64 -3.27 -3.26 -4.64
N GLU A 65 -4.47 -3.81 -4.82
CA GLU A 65 -5.58 -3.14 -5.50
C GLU A 65 -6.06 -1.90 -4.74
N ALA A 66 -6.24 -1.99 -3.41
CA ALA A 66 -6.67 -0.87 -2.58
C ALA A 66 -5.69 0.31 -2.67
N VAL A 67 -4.39 0.02 -2.61
CA VAL A 67 -3.33 1.01 -2.75
C VAL A 67 -3.29 1.53 -4.19
N ARG A 68 -3.15 0.66 -5.20
CA ARG A 68 -3.02 1.03 -6.62
C ARG A 68 -4.20 1.89 -7.10
N SER A 69 -5.42 1.54 -6.72
CA SER A 69 -6.62 2.30 -7.08
C SER A 69 -6.59 3.74 -6.58
N ALA A 70 -5.82 4.03 -5.52
CA ALA A 70 -5.67 5.41 -5.03
C ALA A 70 -4.71 6.24 -5.91
N PHE A 71 -3.77 5.58 -6.60
CA PHE A 71 -2.78 6.19 -7.48
C PHE A 71 -3.24 6.36 -8.94
N GLU A 72 -4.18 5.53 -9.43
CA GLU A 72 -4.67 5.61 -10.82
C GLU A 72 -5.82 6.64 -11.02
N LYS A 73 -5.80 7.77 -10.29
CA LYS A 73 -6.85 8.82 -10.37
C LYS A 73 -6.33 10.19 -10.85
#